data_AF-A0AAE0GGZ0-F1
#
_entry.id   AF-A0AAE0GGZ0-F1
#
_cell.length_a   1.000
_cell.length_b   1.000
_cell.length_c   1.000
_cell.angle_alpha   90.00
_cell.angle_beta   90.00
_cell.angle_gamma   90.00
#
_symmetry.space_group_name_H-M   'P 1'
#
loop_
_entity.id
_entity.type
_entity.pdbx_description
1 polymer ?
#
loop_
_entity_poly.entity_id
_entity_poly.type
_entity_poly.pdbx_seq_one_letter_code
_entity_poly.pdbx_strand_id
1 'polypeptide(L)'
;MAHMRSLNAVYPALRLPSAITTKLKLLAPKPCSYHSGKCFGKVRVLRRSGPSLTKVFRPKESSKGTCFASIATDVHSVSADNTETSANPDAPTFQDAIQRLQSYWASKGCAMYLPHNTEVGAGTMNPATFLRCMGPEPWNVCYPEPSIRPDDSRYGDNPNRVQRHTQFQVIMKPDPGNSQELYLGSLQALGIDTVAHDIRFVEDNWESPVLGAWGLGWEVWMDGMEVTQFTYFQQVGSVPLKAVCVEITYGLERIIMNLQGVKHFKDIKYTDDVTYGEMFMQNEYEMSCFNMDEANVEEHKARFELYDKEARVMLEKRLPIPAYDQLLKSSHAFNILDARGAVGVTERATFFAKMRSLARQCSGLWLERREELGFPLGSTPEPEAPVAVSDVGVAPEGERTFVLEVGTEELPAQEVSSAARQLQALMSDLLTKQNLAHGDVTVGATPRRVTVTVQALQSRQPDRSNRMRGPPAKIAFDAEGKPSKAAEGFCRKVNAKDVTVCPTGI
;
A
#
# COMPACT_ATOMS: atom_id res chain seq x y z
N MET A 1 -7.42 7.13 2.91
CA MET A 1 -7.66 8.23 1.98
C MET A 1 -9.11 8.65 2.17
N ALA A 2 -9.33 9.89 2.58
CA ALA A 2 -10.68 10.38 2.84
C ALA A 2 -11.58 10.28 1.59
N HIS A 3 -12.70 9.57 1.72
CA HIS A 3 -13.77 9.64 0.74
C HIS A 3 -14.60 10.91 0.97
N MET A 4 -14.58 11.82 0.01
CA MET A 4 -15.49 12.96 -0.04
C MET A 4 -16.76 12.54 -0.78
N ARG A 5 -17.81 12.12 -0.05
CA ARG A 5 -19.15 11.90 -0.61
C ARG A 5 -20.05 13.10 -0.25
N SER A 6 -20.57 13.80 -1.26
CA SER A 6 -21.71 14.70 -1.07
C SER A 6 -22.98 13.84 -1.00
N LEU A 7 -23.65 13.80 0.15
CA LEU A 7 -24.96 13.19 0.27
C LEU A 7 -26.01 14.11 -0.37
N ASN A 8 -26.60 13.66 -1.46
CA ASN A 8 -27.78 14.27 -2.07
C ASN A 8 -29.03 13.95 -1.23
N ALA A 9 -29.49 14.93 -0.45
CA ALA A 9 -30.90 15.07 -0.09
C ALA A 9 -31.18 16.55 0.20
N VAL A 10 -31.85 17.20 -0.76
CA VAL A 10 -32.53 18.50 -0.67
C VAL A 10 -31.67 19.64 -0.11
N TYR A 11 -30.90 20.33 -0.95
CA TYR A 11 -30.63 21.79 -1.01
C TYR A 11 -29.48 22.01 -2.05
N PRO A 12 -29.54 23.04 -2.91
CA PRO A 12 -28.62 23.19 -4.04
C PRO A 12 -27.17 23.41 -3.60
N ALA A 13 -26.27 22.65 -4.22
CA ALA A 13 -24.84 22.61 -3.92
C ALA A 13 -24.12 23.94 -4.22
N LEU A 14 -23.33 24.38 -3.24
CA LEU A 14 -22.40 25.51 -3.30
C LEU A 14 -21.04 25.04 -3.80
N ARG A 15 -20.52 25.59 -4.91
CA ARG A 15 -19.07 25.61 -5.13
C ARG A 15 -18.46 26.91 -4.64
N LEU A 16 -17.35 26.76 -3.92
CA LEU A 16 -16.38 27.80 -3.61
C LEU A 16 -15.68 28.29 -4.90
N PRO A 17 -15.23 29.56 -4.96
CA PRO A 17 -14.55 30.13 -6.13
C PRO A 17 -13.33 29.29 -6.57
N SER A 18 -13.08 29.24 -7.89
CA SER A 18 -12.08 28.40 -8.58
C SER A 18 -10.64 28.48 -8.05
N ALA A 19 -10.32 29.46 -7.22
CA ALA A 19 -9.01 29.63 -6.62
C ALA A 19 -8.75 28.70 -5.41
N ILE A 20 -9.80 28.10 -4.82
CA ILE A 20 -9.70 27.24 -3.63
C ILE A 20 -9.35 25.78 -3.98
N THR A 21 -9.92 25.26 -5.07
CA THR A 21 -9.85 23.84 -5.44
C THR A 21 -8.45 23.37 -5.85
N THR A 22 -7.55 24.27 -6.23
CA THR A 22 -6.19 23.90 -6.70
C THR A 22 -5.18 23.68 -5.56
N LYS A 23 -5.50 23.98 -4.29
CA LYS A 23 -4.50 23.95 -3.18
C LYS A 23 -4.81 23.08 -1.96
N LEU A 24 -5.89 22.28 -1.99
CA LEU A 24 -6.22 21.31 -0.93
C LEU A 24 -5.53 19.93 -1.08
N LYS A 25 -4.44 19.84 -1.87
CA LYS A 25 -3.50 18.70 -1.82
C LYS A 25 -2.46 18.91 -0.71
N LEU A 26 -2.85 18.85 0.56
CA LEU A 26 -1.89 18.87 1.68
C LEU A 26 -2.50 18.19 2.93
N LEU A 27 -2.67 16.86 2.85
CA LEU A 27 -2.73 15.97 4.02
C LEU A 27 -1.91 14.69 3.77
N ALA A 28 -0.82 14.82 3.00
CA ALA A 28 0.21 13.78 2.93
C ALA A 28 1.44 14.29 3.72
N PRO A 29 1.96 13.54 4.70
CA PRO A 29 3.24 13.88 5.31
C PRO A 29 4.32 13.90 4.22
N LYS A 30 5.08 14.98 4.13
CA LYS A 30 6.25 15.03 3.25
C LYS A 30 7.27 13.96 3.70
N PRO A 31 7.85 13.18 2.79
CA PRO A 31 8.93 12.26 3.13
C PRO A 31 10.13 13.05 3.66
N CYS A 32 10.66 12.61 4.80
CA CYS A 32 11.81 13.21 5.45
C CYS A 32 13.05 12.96 4.59
N SER A 33 13.51 13.98 3.86
CA SER A 33 14.76 13.94 3.11
C SER A 33 15.94 14.10 4.07
N TYR A 34 16.64 13.00 4.39
CA TYR A 34 17.97 13.06 4.97
C TYR A 34 18.95 13.54 3.88
N HIS A 35 19.39 14.79 3.97
CA HIS A 35 20.62 15.23 3.34
C HIS A 35 21.53 15.88 4.38
N SER A 36 22.76 15.40 4.34
CA SER A 36 23.90 15.72 5.17
C SER A 36 24.31 17.19 5.07
N GLY A 37 24.61 17.81 6.21
CA GLY A 37 25.14 19.17 6.26
C GLY A 37 25.57 19.54 7.67
N LYS A 38 26.89 19.55 7.89
CA LYS A 38 27.60 19.89 9.13
C LYS A 38 27.14 21.21 9.75
N CYS A 39 26.96 21.24 11.07
CA CYS A 39 27.09 22.46 11.87
C CYS A 39 27.92 22.17 13.13
N PHE A 40 29.01 22.92 13.29
CA PHE A 40 29.86 22.95 14.48
C PHE A 40 29.17 23.72 15.61
N GLY A 41 29.27 23.21 16.85
CA GLY A 41 28.89 23.92 18.07
C GLY A 41 29.44 23.23 19.31
N LYS A 42 30.44 23.85 19.95
CA LYS A 42 31.20 23.35 21.12
C LYS A 42 30.29 23.05 22.32
N VAL A 43 30.42 21.84 22.90
CA VAL A 43 30.06 21.57 24.30
C VAL A 43 31.16 20.71 24.96
N ARG A 44 31.45 21.07 26.20
CA ARG A 44 32.62 20.77 27.04
C ARG A 44 32.59 19.31 27.54
N VAL A 45 33.68 18.56 27.31
CA VAL A 45 33.84 17.16 27.74
C VAL A 45 34.58 17.08 29.07
N LEU A 46 33.98 16.41 30.06
CA LEU A 46 34.67 15.90 31.25
C LEU A 46 35.03 14.43 31.02
N ARG A 47 36.33 14.12 30.99
CA ARG A 47 36.89 12.76 30.87
C ARG A 47 36.95 12.08 32.24
N ARG A 48 36.55 10.81 32.32
CA ARG A 48 37.23 9.76 33.10
C ARG A 48 37.24 8.46 32.30
N SER A 49 38.29 7.67 32.53
CA SER A 49 38.99 6.83 31.56
C SER A 49 38.91 5.33 31.87
N GLY A 50 38.52 4.54 30.85
CA GLY A 50 38.97 3.17 30.53
C GLY A 50 38.45 1.99 31.38
N PRO A 51 38.70 0.71 30.96
CA PRO A 51 38.95 0.21 29.60
C PRO A 51 38.05 -0.99 29.17
N SER A 52 38.00 -1.15 27.85
CA SER A 52 37.63 -2.31 27.01
C SER A 52 37.74 -3.71 27.63
N LEU A 53 36.73 -4.56 27.39
CA LEU A 53 36.90 -6.02 27.24
C LEU A 53 35.94 -6.61 26.20
N THR A 54 36.51 -6.96 25.04
CA THR A 54 36.02 -7.93 24.06
C THR A 54 35.95 -9.32 24.70
N LYS A 55 34.82 -10.03 24.62
CA LYS A 55 34.80 -11.50 24.77
C LYS A 55 33.81 -12.17 23.81
N VAL A 56 34.40 -12.92 22.90
CA VAL A 56 33.87 -14.06 22.15
C VAL A 56 33.34 -15.11 23.13
N PHE A 57 32.19 -15.73 22.85
CA PHE A 57 31.76 -16.96 23.52
C PHE A 57 31.31 -18.00 22.50
N ARG A 58 32.01 -19.14 22.50
CA ARG A 58 31.58 -20.42 21.91
C ARG A 58 30.82 -21.22 22.99
N PRO A 59 29.88 -22.10 22.61
CA PRO A 59 29.14 -22.92 23.56
C PRO A 59 29.94 -24.15 23.98
N LYS A 60 29.75 -24.61 25.22
CA LYS A 60 30.08 -25.97 25.65
C LYS A 60 28.92 -26.54 26.46
N GLU A 61 28.53 -27.74 26.05
CA GLU A 61 27.60 -28.65 26.69
C GLU A 61 28.00 -28.94 28.16
N SER A 62 27.01 -29.20 29.01
CA SER A 62 26.72 -30.55 29.53
C SER A 62 26.07 -30.54 30.92
N SER A 63 25.09 -31.43 31.03
CA SER A 63 24.73 -32.24 32.20
C SER A 63 24.09 -31.63 33.45
N LYS A 64 22.84 -32.09 33.67
CA LYS A 64 22.29 -32.72 34.88
C LYS A 64 22.45 -32.00 36.23
N GLY A 65 21.30 -31.78 36.87
CA GLY A 65 21.11 -32.26 38.25
C GLY A 65 20.65 -31.24 39.28
N THR A 66 19.36 -31.33 39.60
CA THR A 66 18.75 -31.23 40.94
C THR A 66 18.76 -29.91 41.73
N CYS A 67 17.53 -29.43 41.93
CA CYS A 67 16.89 -29.00 43.18
C CYS A 67 17.66 -28.10 44.16
N PHE A 68 17.21 -26.85 44.25
CA PHE A 68 17.16 -26.11 45.51
C PHE A 68 15.79 -25.42 45.63
N ALA A 69 15.13 -25.64 46.76
CA ALA A 69 13.88 -25.02 47.16
C ALA A 69 14.14 -23.75 48.00
N SER A 70 13.07 -22.96 48.17
CA SER A 70 12.94 -21.73 48.98
C SER A 70 13.41 -20.45 48.27
N ILE A 71 12.73 -19.30 48.28
CA ILE A 71 11.73 -18.72 49.20
C ILE A 71 10.68 -17.94 48.38
N ALA A 72 9.40 -18.11 48.73
CA ALA A 72 8.30 -17.28 48.23
C ALA A 72 8.39 -15.85 48.79
N THR A 73 8.22 -14.86 47.93
CA THR A 73 7.79 -13.51 48.31
C THR A 73 6.57 -13.17 47.47
N ASP A 74 5.45 -13.01 48.17
CA ASP A 74 4.17 -12.62 47.61
C ASP A 74 4.26 -11.25 46.95
N VAL A 75 4.02 -11.22 45.64
CA VAL A 75 3.63 -10.01 44.93
C VAL A 75 2.28 -10.33 44.30
N HIS A 76 1.24 -9.66 44.78
CA HIS A 76 -0.10 -9.72 44.19
C HIS A 76 -0.04 -9.36 42.70
N SER A 77 -0.04 -10.37 41.84
CA SER A 77 -0.38 -10.21 40.43
C SER A 77 -1.88 -10.42 40.28
N VAL A 78 -2.51 -9.40 39.68
CA VAL A 78 -3.88 -9.47 39.17
C VAL A 78 -3.97 -10.68 38.25
N SER A 79 -4.90 -11.58 38.54
CA SER A 79 -5.21 -12.75 37.73
C SER A 79 -5.55 -12.30 36.30
N ALA A 80 -4.62 -12.52 35.37
CA ALA A 80 -4.97 -12.59 33.97
C ALA A 80 -5.88 -13.81 33.82
N ASP A 81 -7.09 -13.58 33.32
CA ASP A 81 -8.00 -14.63 32.90
C ASP A 81 -7.25 -15.55 31.91
N ASN A 82 -6.90 -16.74 32.38
CA ASN A 82 -6.54 -17.85 31.53
C ASN A 82 -7.84 -18.42 30.96
N THR A 83 -8.40 -17.77 29.94
CA THR A 83 -9.30 -18.47 29.03
C THR A 83 -8.43 -19.39 28.17
N GLU A 84 -8.31 -20.66 28.58
CA GLU A 84 -7.92 -21.74 27.68
C GLU A 84 -8.88 -21.69 26.47
N THR A 85 -8.40 -21.19 25.34
CA THR A 85 -9.11 -21.29 24.05
C THR A 85 -9.20 -22.76 23.70
N SER A 86 -10.35 -23.37 23.98
CA SER A 86 -10.67 -24.72 23.54
C SER A 86 -10.62 -24.77 22.02
N ALA A 87 -9.83 -25.69 21.46
CA ALA A 87 -9.78 -25.92 20.02
C ALA A 87 -11.21 -26.10 19.46
N ASN A 88 -11.55 -25.37 18.40
CA ASN A 88 -12.87 -25.47 17.77
C ASN A 88 -12.96 -26.80 17.00
N PRO A 89 -13.79 -27.76 17.44
CA PRO A 89 -13.87 -29.08 16.79
C PRO A 89 -14.45 -29.03 15.38
N ASP A 90 -15.14 -27.95 15.01
CA ASP A 90 -15.74 -27.75 13.69
C ASP A 90 -14.82 -26.97 12.72
N ALA A 91 -13.63 -26.57 13.16
CA ALA A 91 -12.68 -25.83 12.32
C ALA A 91 -12.11 -26.73 11.21
N PRO A 92 -12.00 -26.23 9.95
CA PRO A 92 -11.43 -27.02 8.86
C PRO A 92 -9.97 -27.37 9.11
N THR A 93 -9.53 -28.52 8.60
CA THR A 93 -8.11 -28.82 8.48
C THR A 93 -7.46 -27.90 7.45
N PHE A 94 -6.13 -27.79 7.45
CA PHE A 94 -5.40 -27.00 6.44
C PHE A 94 -5.70 -27.49 5.02
N GLN A 95 -5.80 -28.81 4.84
CA GLN A 95 -6.18 -29.41 3.57
C GLN A 95 -7.61 -29.02 3.15
N ASP A 96 -8.58 -29.08 4.07
CA ASP A 96 -9.96 -28.68 3.78
C ASP A 96 -10.04 -27.20 3.38
N ALA A 97 -9.26 -26.34 4.03
CA ALA A 97 -9.24 -24.92 3.73
C ALA A 97 -8.83 -24.63 2.28
N ILE A 98 -7.77 -25.31 1.80
CA ILE A 98 -7.34 -25.21 0.40
C ILE A 98 -8.45 -25.68 -0.54
N GLN A 99 -9.06 -26.84 -0.26
CA GLN A 99 -10.12 -27.41 -1.11
C GLN A 99 -11.37 -26.53 -1.15
N ARG A 100 -11.77 -25.96 0.00
CA ARG A 100 -12.91 -25.04 0.12
C ARG A 100 -12.67 -23.75 -0.65
N LEU A 101 -11.48 -23.15 -0.53
CA LEU A 101 -11.12 -21.94 -1.30
C LEU A 101 -11.04 -22.21 -2.79
N GLN A 102 -10.43 -23.32 -3.22
CA GLN A 102 -10.41 -23.72 -4.63
C GLN A 102 -11.83 -23.88 -5.18
N SER A 103 -12.69 -24.59 -4.45
CA SER A 103 -14.08 -24.82 -4.84
C SER A 103 -14.89 -23.51 -4.88
N TYR A 104 -14.70 -22.65 -3.88
CA TYR A 104 -15.35 -21.34 -3.81
C TYR A 104 -14.97 -20.47 -5.01
N TRP A 105 -13.67 -20.27 -5.25
CA TRP A 105 -13.20 -19.40 -6.32
C TRP A 105 -13.46 -19.97 -7.71
N ALA A 106 -13.40 -21.30 -7.88
CA ALA A 106 -13.86 -21.96 -9.10
C ALA A 106 -15.35 -21.66 -9.38
N SER A 107 -16.21 -21.66 -8.35
CA SER A 107 -17.62 -21.28 -8.49
C SER A 107 -17.82 -19.81 -8.87
N LYS A 108 -16.83 -18.94 -8.64
CA LYS A 108 -16.80 -17.53 -9.07
C LYS A 108 -16.16 -17.33 -10.44
N GLY A 109 -15.87 -18.41 -11.16
CA GLY A 109 -15.31 -18.36 -12.52
C GLY A 109 -13.79 -18.23 -12.58
N CYS A 110 -13.07 -18.53 -11.49
CA CYS A 110 -11.62 -18.65 -11.53
C CYS A 110 -11.20 -20.00 -12.11
N ALA A 111 -10.20 -20.00 -12.98
CA ALA A 111 -9.47 -21.21 -13.33
C ALA A 111 -8.64 -21.68 -12.13
N MET A 112 -8.73 -22.97 -11.78
CA MET A 112 -7.82 -23.54 -10.79
C MET A 112 -6.46 -23.75 -11.42
N TYR A 113 -5.45 -23.11 -10.86
CA TYR A 113 -4.05 -23.25 -11.28
C TYR A 113 -3.26 -24.04 -10.22
N LEU A 114 -2.04 -24.44 -10.59
CA LEU A 114 -1.16 -25.19 -9.72
C LEU A 114 -0.04 -24.28 -9.19
N PRO A 115 0.54 -24.62 -8.02
CA PRO A 115 1.77 -23.99 -7.57
C PRO A 115 2.83 -23.96 -8.66
N HIS A 116 3.62 -22.90 -8.72
CA HIS A 116 4.73 -22.85 -9.65
C HIS A 116 5.79 -23.88 -9.25
N ASN A 117 6.47 -24.48 -10.22
CA ASN A 117 7.46 -25.54 -9.97
C ASN A 117 8.87 -25.00 -9.65
N THR A 118 9.00 -23.71 -9.38
CA THR A 118 10.24 -23.02 -9.00
C THR A 118 9.96 -22.16 -7.77
N GLU A 119 10.96 -21.94 -6.93
CA GLU A 119 10.85 -21.15 -5.71
C GLU A 119 10.43 -19.69 -6.02
N VAL A 120 9.36 -19.26 -5.36
CA VAL A 120 8.82 -17.91 -5.46
C VAL A 120 8.55 -17.35 -4.06
N GLY A 121 8.71 -16.04 -3.87
CA GLY A 121 8.47 -15.39 -2.56
C GLY A 121 7.01 -14.99 -2.30
N ALA A 122 6.17 -15.05 -3.35
CA ALA A 122 4.75 -14.77 -3.30
C ALA A 122 4.04 -15.32 -4.56
N GLY A 123 2.73 -15.54 -4.46
CA GLY A 123 1.82 -15.88 -5.57
C GLY A 123 1.88 -14.89 -6.72
N THR A 124 2.21 -13.63 -6.45
CA THR A 124 2.41 -12.59 -7.46
C THR A 124 3.50 -12.93 -8.47
N MET A 125 4.53 -13.68 -8.07
CA MET A 125 5.65 -14.07 -8.93
C MET A 125 5.35 -15.26 -9.82
N ASN A 126 4.26 -16.00 -9.58
CA ASN A 126 3.85 -17.07 -10.47
C ASN A 126 3.49 -16.47 -11.85
N PRO A 127 3.90 -17.10 -12.98
CA PRO A 127 3.52 -16.65 -14.32
C PRO A 127 2.00 -16.45 -14.50
N ALA A 128 1.17 -17.23 -13.80
CA ALA A 128 -0.28 -17.10 -13.79
C ALA A 128 -0.78 -15.80 -13.14
N THR A 129 0.03 -15.12 -12.35
CA THR A 129 -0.23 -13.73 -11.92
C THR A 129 0.58 -12.76 -12.75
N PHE A 130 1.92 -12.76 -12.62
CA PHE A 130 2.77 -11.70 -13.17
C PHE A 130 2.57 -11.49 -14.67
N LEU A 131 2.66 -12.56 -15.47
CA LEU A 131 2.54 -12.45 -16.93
C LEU A 131 1.08 -12.19 -17.35
N ARG A 132 0.11 -12.84 -16.70
CA ARG A 132 -1.30 -12.79 -17.11
C ARG A 132 -2.04 -11.52 -16.69
N CYS A 133 -1.58 -10.83 -15.65
CA CYS A 133 -2.15 -9.53 -15.25
C CYS A 133 -1.94 -8.47 -16.34
N MET A 134 -0.90 -8.59 -17.17
CA MET A 134 -0.62 -7.64 -18.24
C MET A 134 -1.50 -7.86 -19.48
N GLY A 135 -1.61 -6.82 -20.31
CA GLY A 135 -2.29 -6.88 -21.60
C GLY A 135 -3.82 -6.79 -21.49
N PRO A 136 -4.54 -6.92 -22.62
CA PRO A 136 -5.99 -6.73 -22.65
C PRO A 136 -6.78 -7.96 -22.19
N GLU A 137 -6.18 -9.15 -22.21
CA GLU A 137 -6.90 -10.40 -21.98
C GLU A 137 -7.53 -10.49 -20.57
N PRO A 138 -8.81 -10.88 -20.46
CA PRO A 138 -9.42 -11.17 -19.16
C PRO A 138 -8.77 -12.41 -18.55
N TRP A 139 -8.68 -12.44 -17.22
CA TRP A 139 -7.99 -13.50 -16.51
C TRP A 139 -8.47 -13.63 -15.07
N ASN A 140 -9.13 -14.74 -14.76
CA ASN A 140 -9.56 -15.10 -13.41
C ASN A 140 -8.89 -16.42 -13.02
N VAL A 141 -8.12 -16.43 -11.95
CA VAL A 141 -7.36 -17.62 -11.55
C VAL A 141 -7.25 -17.72 -10.03
N CYS A 142 -7.24 -18.94 -9.49
CA CYS A 142 -6.99 -19.20 -8.08
C CYS A 142 -6.05 -20.41 -7.89
N TYR A 143 -5.15 -20.34 -6.91
CA TYR A 143 -4.21 -21.42 -6.62
C TYR A 143 -3.53 -21.27 -5.24
N PRO A 144 -3.16 -22.38 -4.58
CA PRO A 144 -2.18 -22.31 -3.49
C PRO A 144 -0.79 -22.02 -4.07
N GLU A 145 0.02 -21.24 -3.35
CA GLU A 145 1.41 -20.97 -3.68
C GLU A 145 2.30 -21.11 -2.43
N PRO A 146 3.07 -22.20 -2.31
CA PRO A 146 4.15 -22.31 -1.34
C PRO A 146 5.19 -21.22 -1.59
N SER A 147 5.18 -20.21 -0.72
CA SER A 147 5.98 -19.01 -0.84
C SER A 147 7.20 -19.08 0.08
N ILE A 148 8.39 -18.90 -0.49
CA ILE A 148 9.68 -19.07 0.17
C ILE A 148 10.36 -17.71 0.38
N ARG A 149 10.58 -17.35 1.65
CA ARG A 149 11.21 -16.13 2.13
C ARG A 149 12.37 -16.49 3.06
N PRO A 150 13.59 -16.65 2.52
CA PRO A 150 14.77 -17.07 3.29
C PRO A 150 15.07 -16.20 4.52
N ASP A 151 14.80 -14.90 4.47
CA ASP A 151 14.98 -13.94 5.56
C ASP A 151 13.98 -14.14 6.73
N ASP A 152 12.87 -14.83 6.47
CA ASP A 152 11.89 -15.23 7.46
C ASP A 152 12.26 -16.50 8.23
N SER A 153 13.42 -17.10 7.98
CA SER A 153 13.92 -18.29 8.69
C SER A 153 13.99 -18.08 10.21
N ARG A 154 13.39 -18.98 11.00
CA ARG A 154 13.40 -18.90 12.48
C ARG A 154 13.66 -20.24 13.18
N TYR A 155 14.24 -21.21 12.48
CA TYR A 155 14.60 -22.54 13.01
C TYR A 155 13.43 -23.33 13.64
N GLY A 156 12.19 -22.93 13.35
CA GLY A 156 10.99 -23.50 13.96
C GLY A 156 10.60 -22.93 15.33
N ASP A 157 11.38 -22.00 15.89
CA ASP A 157 11.14 -21.43 17.22
C ASP A 157 10.04 -20.35 17.24
N ASN A 158 9.80 -19.70 16.10
CA ASN A 158 8.81 -18.64 16.02
C ASN A 158 7.41 -19.20 15.67
N PRO A 159 6.35 -18.82 16.42
CA PRO A 159 5.02 -19.35 16.19
C PRO A 159 4.36 -18.92 14.88
N ASN A 160 4.77 -17.79 14.30
CA ASN A 160 4.06 -17.13 13.19
C ASN A 160 4.93 -16.81 11.98
N ARG A 161 6.27 -16.87 12.12
CA ARG A 161 7.22 -16.53 11.05
C ARG A 161 8.03 -17.78 10.67
N VAL A 162 7.90 -18.16 9.41
CA VAL A 162 8.48 -19.36 8.81
C VAL A 162 9.09 -19.00 7.46
N GLN A 163 10.18 -19.65 7.05
CA GLN A 163 10.78 -19.38 5.75
C GLN A 163 9.89 -19.85 4.58
N ARG A 164 9.04 -20.85 4.81
CA ARG A 164 8.06 -21.32 3.82
C ARG A 164 6.66 -21.30 4.41
N HIS A 165 5.78 -20.51 3.82
CA HIS A 165 4.35 -20.45 4.14
C HIS A 165 3.52 -20.65 2.87
N THR A 166 2.22 -20.86 3.01
CA THR A 166 1.31 -21.14 1.90
C THR A 166 0.39 -19.96 1.71
N GLN A 167 0.59 -19.26 0.59
CA GLN A 167 -0.38 -18.28 0.15
C GLN A 167 -1.52 -19.00 -0.55
N PHE A 168 -2.75 -18.53 -0.40
CA PHE A 168 -3.78 -18.77 -1.40
C PHE A 168 -3.88 -17.52 -2.26
N GLN A 169 -3.72 -17.68 -3.56
CA GLN A 169 -3.62 -16.57 -4.50
C GLN A 169 -4.87 -16.55 -5.37
N VAL A 170 -5.45 -15.37 -5.55
CA VAL A 170 -6.57 -15.13 -6.44
C VAL A 170 -6.28 -13.88 -7.27
N ILE A 171 -6.47 -13.98 -8.58
CA ILE A 171 -6.48 -12.84 -9.49
C ILE A 171 -7.85 -12.79 -10.16
N MET A 172 -8.44 -11.60 -10.22
CA MET A 172 -9.58 -11.32 -11.08
C MET A 172 -9.28 -10.12 -11.97
N LYS A 173 -9.42 -10.31 -13.28
CA LYS A 173 -9.13 -9.31 -14.31
C LYS A 173 -10.24 -9.32 -15.35
N PRO A 174 -11.02 -8.23 -15.48
CA PRO A 174 -10.92 -6.99 -14.70
C PRO A 174 -11.35 -7.18 -13.24
N ASP A 175 -11.07 -6.18 -12.40
CA ASP A 175 -11.72 -6.04 -11.10
C ASP A 175 -13.25 -6.13 -11.26
N PRO A 176 -13.95 -7.01 -10.51
CA PRO A 176 -15.39 -7.19 -10.65
C PRO A 176 -16.23 -6.08 -9.99
N GLY A 177 -15.60 -5.17 -9.23
CA GLY A 177 -16.28 -4.07 -8.53
C GLY A 177 -16.96 -4.45 -7.21
N ASN A 178 -16.98 -5.75 -6.87
CA ASN A 178 -17.49 -6.30 -5.60
C ASN A 178 -16.50 -7.31 -4.96
N SER A 179 -15.20 -7.07 -5.13
CA SER A 179 -14.13 -7.97 -4.70
C SER A 179 -14.09 -8.17 -3.18
N GLN A 180 -14.46 -7.16 -2.40
CA GLN A 180 -14.56 -7.26 -0.94
C GLN A 180 -15.68 -8.22 -0.52
N GLU A 181 -16.85 -8.14 -1.15
CA GLU A 181 -17.98 -9.04 -0.89
C GLU A 181 -17.64 -10.49 -1.27
N LEU A 182 -16.95 -10.69 -2.40
CA LEU A 182 -16.47 -12.01 -2.81
C LEU A 182 -15.46 -12.59 -1.81
N TYR A 183 -14.54 -11.76 -1.30
CA TYR A 183 -13.61 -12.19 -0.27
C TYR A 183 -14.32 -12.54 1.04
N LEU A 184 -15.25 -11.72 1.53
CA LEU A 184 -16.01 -12.02 2.74
C LEU A 184 -16.80 -13.33 2.58
N GLY A 185 -17.38 -13.57 1.40
CA GLY A 185 -18.03 -14.84 1.09
C GLY A 185 -17.05 -16.03 1.07
N SER A 186 -15.79 -15.82 0.71
CA SER A 186 -14.75 -16.86 0.78
C SER A 186 -14.37 -17.21 2.23
N LEU A 187 -14.38 -16.22 3.14
CA LEU A 187 -14.18 -16.46 4.57
C LEU A 187 -15.34 -17.25 5.16
N GLN A 188 -16.57 -16.92 4.78
CA GLN A 188 -17.76 -17.72 5.14
C GLN A 188 -17.67 -19.16 4.63
N ALA A 189 -17.14 -19.37 3.42
CA ALA A 189 -16.91 -20.72 2.89
C ALA A 189 -15.85 -21.51 3.68
N LEU A 190 -14.92 -20.82 4.36
CA LEU A 190 -13.99 -21.43 5.32
C LEU A 190 -14.65 -21.75 6.67
N GLY A 191 -15.88 -21.28 6.93
CA GLY A 191 -16.57 -21.42 8.20
C GLY A 191 -16.35 -20.24 9.15
N ILE A 192 -15.82 -19.11 8.67
CA ILE A 192 -15.65 -17.88 9.47
C ILE A 192 -16.97 -17.12 9.50
N ASP A 193 -17.49 -16.85 10.69
CA ASP A 193 -18.60 -15.92 10.87
C ASP A 193 -18.10 -14.47 10.80
N THR A 194 -18.24 -13.86 9.63
CA THR A 194 -17.82 -12.47 9.38
C THR A 194 -18.56 -11.43 10.21
N VAL A 195 -19.64 -11.80 10.91
CA VAL A 195 -20.35 -10.90 11.85
C VAL A 195 -19.78 -11.01 13.27
N ALA A 196 -19.27 -12.20 13.64
CA ALA A 196 -18.68 -12.45 14.96
C ALA A 196 -17.22 -11.97 15.05
N HIS A 197 -16.49 -11.95 13.95
CA HIS A 197 -15.07 -11.55 13.88
C HIS A 197 -14.88 -10.08 13.50
N ASP A 198 -13.87 -9.43 14.09
CA ASP A 198 -13.51 -8.05 13.77
C ASP A 198 -12.61 -8.02 12.51
N ILE A 199 -13.25 -7.86 11.34
CA ILE A 199 -12.59 -7.78 10.04
C ILE A 199 -12.43 -6.31 9.64
N ARG A 200 -11.18 -5.88 9.43
CA ARG A 200 -10.82 -4.51 9.06
C ARG A 200 -10.01 -4.48 7.78
N PHE A 201 -10.36 -3.57 6.87
CA PHE A 201 -9.60 -3.29 5.65
C PHE A 201 -8.74 -2.05 5.90
N VAL A 202 -7.48 -2.26 6.26
CA VAL A 202 -6.54 -1.18 6.57
C VAL A 202 -5.82 -0.80 5.28
N GLU A 203 -5.93 0.46 4.83
CA GLU A 203 -5.28 0.90 3.60
C GLU A 203 -3.77 0.67 3.65
N ASP A 204 -3.26 -0.06 2.67
CA ASP A 204 -1.83 -0.22 2.43
C ASP A 204 -1.54 -0.38 0.94
N ASN A 205 -0.49 0.30 0.46
CA ASN A 205 -0.09 0.22 -0.93
C ASN A 205 1.03 -0.80 -1.07
N TRP A 206 0.90 -1.68 -2.06
CA TRP A 206 1.89 -2.71 -2.32
C TRP A 206 2.80 -2.32 -3.50
N GLU A 207 4.10 -2.54 -3.35
CA GLU A 207 5.09 -2.39 -4.42
C GLU A 207 6.11 -3.55 -4.40
N SER A 208 6.41 -4.08 -5.60
CA SER A 208 7.58 -4.92 -5.85
C SER A 208 8.52 -4.22 -6.85
N PRO A 209 9.62 -3.62 -6.36
CA PRO A 209 10.58 -2.92 -7.21
C PRO A 209 11.23 -3.82 -8.26
N VAL A 210 11.46 -5.10 -7.91
CA VAL A 210 12.06 -6.12 -8.79
C VAL A 210 11.13 -6.46 -9.94
N LEU A 211 9.84 -6.66 -9.66
CA LEU A 211 8.85 -6.94 -10.70
C LEU A 211 8.41 -5.68 -11.45
N GLY A 212 8.78 -4.49 -10.96
CA GLY A 212 8.24 -3.22 -11.46
C GLY A 212 6.71 -3.18 -11.36
N ALA A 213 6.17 -3.81 -10.33
CA ALA A 213 4.74 -3.94 -10.08
C ALA A 213 4.34 -3.13 -8.86
N TRP A 214 3.20 -2.45 -8.92
CA TRP A 214 2.64 -1.73 -7.78
C TRP A 214 1.13 -1.58 -7.91
N GLY A 215 0.46 -1.43 -6.77
CA GLY A 215 -0.97 -1.27 -6.69
C GLY A 215 -1.43 -0.55 -5.42
N LEU A 216 -2.68 -0.09 -5.46
CA LEU A 216 -3.38 0.40 -4.27
C LEU A 216 -4.06 -0.78 -3.60
N GLY A 217 -4.29 -0.74 -2.29
CA GLY A 217 -4.84 -1.93 -1.64
C GLY A 217 -5.19 -1.76 -0.17
N TRP A 218 -5.41 -2.92 0.44
CA TRP A 218 -5.68 -3.05 1.86
C TRP A 218 -4.94 -4.26 2.41
N GLU A 219 -4.40 -4.13 3.61
CA GLU A 219 -4.21 -5.25 4.50
C GLU A 219 -5.54 -5.58 5.17
N VAL A 220 -5.92 -6.86 5.18
CA VAL A 220 -7.08 -7.32 5.93
C VAL A 220 -6.63 -7.90 7.26
N TRP A 221 -7.14 -7.29 8.32
CA TRP A 221 -6.90 -7.71 9.69
C TRP A 221 -8.14 -8.41 10.24
N MET A 222 -7.96 -9.59 10.84
CA MET A 222 -8.99 -10.36 11.52
C MET A 222 -8.54 -10.60 12.97
N ASP A 223 -9.31 -10.08 13.92
CA ASP A 223 -9.03 -10.16 15.37
C ASP A 223 -7.61 -9.73 15.76
N GLY A 224 -7.10 -8.68 15.11
CA GLY A 224 -5.77 -8.14 15.40
C GLY A 224 -4.62 -8.88 14.76
N MET A 225 -4.87 -9.79 13.81
CA MET A 225 -3.85 -10.41 12.96
C MET A 225 -4.12 -10.13 11.48
N GLU A 226 -3.09 -9.67 10.76
CA GLU A 226 -3.13 -9.53 9.31
C GLU A 226 -3.21 -10.92 8.65
N VAL A 227 -4.27 -11.18 7.88
CA VAL A 227 -4.59 -12.48 7.29
C VAL A 227 -4.66 -12.48 5.77
N THR A 228 -4.78 -11.32 5.13
CA THR A 228 -4.89 -11.22 3.67
C THR A 228 -4.37 -9.89 3.17
N GLN A 229 -3.74 -9.88 1.99
CA GLN A 229 -3.42 -8.67 1.23
C GLN A 229 -4.37 -8.53 0.05
N PHE A 230 -4.93 -7.33 -0.14
CA PHE A 230 -5.58 -6.90 -1.37
C PHE A 230 -4.66 -5.96 -2.15
N THR A 231 -4.53 -6.18 -3.46
CA THR A 231 -3.77 -5.29 -4.35
C THR A 231 -4.51 -5.08 -5.67
N TYR A 232 -4.85 -3.84 -5.98
CA TYR A 232 -5.36 -3.40 -7.28
C TYR A 232 -4.19 -2.92 -8.12
N PHE A 233 -3.67 -3.81 -8.97
CA PHE A 233 -2.49 -3.50 -9.76
C PHE A 233 -2.76 -2.31 -10.69
N GLN A 234 -1.93 -1.28 -10.56
CA GLN A 234 -1.89 -0.14 -11.47
C GLN A 234 -0.81 -0.35 -12.53
N GLN A 235 0.23 -1.10 -12.18
CA GLN A 235 1.35 -1.42 -13.04
C GLN A 235 1.89 -2.81 -12.70
N VAL A 236 2.26 -3.57 -13.72
CA VAL A 236 2.98 -4.85 -13.59
C VAL A 236 4.07 -4.90 -14.66
N GLY A 237 5.28 -5.33 -14.31
CA GLY A 237 6.36 -5.41 -15.31
C GLY A 237 6.84 -4.06 -15.85
N SER A 238 6.63 -2.98 -15.09
CA SER A 238 6.77 -1.59 -15.55
C SER A 238 5.82 -1.19 -16.69
N VAL A 239 4.71 -1.93 -16.87
CA VAL A 239 3.65 -1.65 -17.83
C VAL A 239 2.39 -1.22 -17.08
N PRO A 240 1.87 0.00 -17.32
CA PRO A 240 0.59 0.42 -16.76
C PRO A 240 -0.55 -0.47 -17.25
N LEU A 241 -1.43 -0.89 -16.35
CA LEU A 241 -2.57 -1.71 -16.69
C LEU A 241 -3.74 -0.85 -17.17
N LYS A 242 -4.34 -1.24 -18.30
CA LYS A 242 -5.57 -0.62 -18.82
C LYS A 242 -6.80 -1.11 -18.08
N ALA A 243 -6.91 -2.43 -17.94
CA ALA A 243 -7.89 -3.07 -17.07
C ALA A 243 -7.19 -3.41 -15.75
N VAL A 244 -7.61 -2.75 -14.67
CA VAL A 244 -7.12 -3.05 -13.32
C VAL A 244 -7.52 -4.48 -12.99
N CYS A 245 -6.57 -5.25 -12.45
CA CYS A 245 -6.85 -6.53 -11.83
C CYS A 245 -6.74 -6.40 -10.32
N VAL A 246 -7.59 -7.14 -9.62
CA VAL A 246 -7.51 -7.31 -8.17
C VAL A 246 -6.79 -8.62 -7.86
N GLU A 247 -5.79 -8.51 -7.01
CA GLU A 247 -5.09 -9.60 -6.35
C GLU A 247 -5.59 -9.72 -4.91
N ILE A 248 -5.92 -10.95 -4.52
CA ILE A 248 -6.28 -11.32 -3.15
C ILE A 248 -5.35 -12.45 -2.71
N THR A 249 -4.52 -12.17 -1.72
CA THR A 249 -3.48 -13.09 -1.24
C THR A 249 -3.71 -13.43 0.22
N TYR A 250 -4.16 -14.66 0.49
CA TYR A 250 -4.46 -15.14 1.83
C TYR A 250 -3.22 -15.73 2.48
N GLY A 251 -2.97 -15.42 3.76
CA GLY A 251 -2.01 -16.13 4.60
C GLY A 251 -2.69 -17.32 5.29
N LEU A 252 -2.64 -18.51 4.68
CA LEU A 252 -3.44 -19.65 5.13
C LEU A 252 -3.09 -20.10 6.55
N GLU A 253 -1.81 -20.14 6.91
CA GLU A 253 -1.38 -20.55 8.25
C GLU A 253 -2.02 -19.65 9.31
N ARG A 254 -2.01 -18.33 9.11
CA ARG A 254 -2.59 -17.37 10.07
C ARG A 254 -4.10 -17.54 10.20
N ILE A 255 -4.81 -17.69 9.08
CA ILE A 255 -6.26 -17.89 9.06
C ILE A 255 -6.62 -19.17 9.82
N ILE A 256 -5.91 -20.27 9.53
CA ILE A 256 -6.21 -21.58 10.11
C ILE A 256 -5.78 -21.68 11.57
N MET A 257 -4.68 -21.03 11.96
CA MET A 257 -4.30 -20.90 13.36
C MET A 257 -5.40 -20.24 14.19
N ASN A 258 -5.98 -19.13 13.70
CA ASN A 258 -7.10 -18.46 14.36
C ASN A 258 -8.32 -19.40 14.44
N LEU A 259 -8.73 -19.99 13.32
CA LEU A 259 -9.91 -20.87 13.26
C LEU A 259 -9.80 -22.11 14.17
N GLN A 260 -8.65 -22.75 14.23
CA GLN A 260 -8.42 -23.93 15.06
C GLN A 260 -8.10 -23.57 16.52
N GLY A 261 -7.91 -22.29 16.84
CA GLY A 261 -7.59 -21.81 18.19
C GLY A 261 -6.17 -22.18 18.66
N VAL A 262 -5.24 -22.40 17.72
CA VAL A 262 -3.86 -22.79 18.03
C VAL A 262 -2.90 -21.59 17.93
N LYS A 263 -1.88 -21.57 18.80
CA LYS A 263 -0.97 -20.41 18.94
C LYS A 263 0.35 -20.55 18.17
N HIS A 264 0.60 -21.70 17.56
CA HIS A 264 1.83 -21.99 16.85
C HIS A 264 1.52 -22.73 15.55
N PHE A 265 2.19 -22.38 14.46
CA PHE A 265 1.94 -22.99 13.14
C PHE A 265 2.03 -24.53 13.16
N LYS A 266 2.96 -25.08 13.95
CA LYS A 266 3.20 -26.52 14.08
C LYS A 266 1.99 -27.29 14.61
N ASP A 267 1.15 -26.64 15.40
CA ASP A 267 -0.01 -27.26 16.05
C ASP A 267 -1.25 -27.23 15.16
N ILE A 268 -1.18 -26.59 13.97
CA ILE A 268 -2.24 -26.65 12.97
C ILE A 268 -2.49 -28.10 12.57
N LYS A 269 -3.74 -28.54 12.57
CA LYS A 269 -4.16 -29.79 11.93
C LYS A 269 -4.09 -29.64 10.42
N TYR A 270 -3.16 -30.35 9.80
CA TYR A 270 -3.01 -30.40 8.35
C TYR A 270 -4.07 -31.32 7.72
N THR A 271 -4.24 -32.51 8.30
CA THR A 271 -5.41 -33.39 8.17
C THR A 271 -5.92 -33.73 9.58
N ASP A 272 -6.93 -34.60 9.70
CA ASP A 272 -7.42 -35.04 11.02
C ASP A 272 -6.34 -35.73 11.87
N ASP A 273 -5.42 -36.47 11.23
CA ASP A 273 -4.41 -37.30 11.87
C ASP A 273 -2.98 -36.72 11.80
N VAL A 274 -2.75 -35.67 11.01
CA VAL A 274 -1.41 -35.11 10.76
C VAL A 274 -1.41 -33.63 11.08
N THR A 275 -0.44 -33.19 11.88
CA THR A 275 -0.18 -31.79 12.19
C THR A 275 0.76 -31.15 11.15
N TYR A 276 0.69 -29.84 11.01
CA TYR A 276 1.59 -29.07 10.16
C TYR A 276 3.05 -29.19 10.65
N GLY A 277 3.26 -29.35 11.95
CA GLY A 277 4.57 -29.61 12.55
C GLY A 277 5.17 -30.94 12.09
N GLU A 278 4.40 -32.02 12.12
CA GLU A 278 4.84 -33.33 11.60
C GLU A 278 5.16 -33.26 10.10
N MET A 279 4.42 -32.44 9.35
CA MET A 279 4.61 -32.28 7.91
C MET A 279 5.82 -31.39 7.55
N PHE A 280 6.07 -30.30 8.29
CA PHE A 280 6.97 -29.22 7.84
C PHE A 280 7.98 -28.70 8.88
N MET A 281 7.93 -29.11 10.15
CA MET A 281 8.87 -28.58 11.17
C MET A 281 10.33 -28.90 10.83
N GLN A 282 10.61 -30.14 10.39
CA GLN A 282 11.96 -30.53 9.98
C GLN A 282 12.44 -29.67 8.81
N ASN A 283 11.57 -29.41 7.84
CA ASN A 283 11.86 -28.57 6.69
C ASN A 283 12.15 -27.12 7.10
N GLU A 284 11.36 -26.54 8.03
CA GLU A 284 11.61 -25.19 8.55
C GLU A 284 12.98 -25.09 9.24
N TYR A 285 13.33 -26.07 10.07
CA TYR A 285 14.62 -26.10 10.75
C TYR A 285 15.78 -26.22 9.77
N GLU A 286 15.77 -27.23 8.90
CA GLU A 286 16.87 -27.48 7.96
C GLU A 286 17.05 -26.36 6.95
N MET A 287 15.95 -25.82 6.41
CA MET A 287 16.03 -24.67 5.51
C MET A 287 16.46 -23.40 6.23
N SER A 288 16.14 -23.22 7.51
CA SER A 288 16.69 -22.11 8.30
C SER A 288 18.20 -22.21 8.43
N CYS A 289 18.72 -23.40 8.79
CA CYS A 289 20.17 -23.64 8.82
C CYS A 289 20.81 -23.39 7.45
N PHE A 290 20.19 -23.86 6.37
CA PHE A 290 20.69 -23.62 5.02
C PHE A 290 20.72 -22.12 4.68
N ASN A 291 19.59 -21.43 4.81
CA ASN A 291 19.41 -20.03 4.42
C ASN A 291 20.28 -19.07 5.24
N MET A 292 20.45 -19.35 6.54
CA MET A 292 21.09 -18.43 7.49
C MET A 292 22.54 -18.78 7.76
N ASP A 293 22.96 -20.04 7.64
CA ASP A 293 24.27 -20.51 8.11
C ASP A 293 25.11 -21.16 6.99
N GLU A 294 24.54 -22.12 6.26
CA GLU A 294 25.31 -23.05 5.43
C GLU A 294 25.41 -22.68 3.95
N ALA A 295 24.45 -21.91 3.41
CA ALA A 295 24.43 -21.60 1.98
C ALA A 295 25.74 -20.92 1.54
N ASN A 296 26.42 -21.53 0.56
CA ASN A 296 27.68 -21.03 0.03
C ASN A 296 27.45 -19.74 -0.77
N VAL A 297 27.97 -18.64 -0.26
CA VAL A 297 27.80 -17.30 -0.83
C VAL A 297 28.35 -17.20 -2.25
N GLU A 298 29.57 -17.68 -2.50
CA GLU A 298 30.21 -17.57 -3.81
C GLU A 298 29.46 -18.37 -4.88
N GLU A 299 28.99 -19.57 -4.52
CA GLU A 299 28.18 -20.39 -5.43
C GLU A 299 26.84 -19.74 -5.76
N HIS A 300 26.15 -19.12 -4.78
CA HIS A 300 24.88 -18.45 -5.04
C HIS A 300 25.06 -17.19 -5.88
N LYS A 301 26.17 -16.45 -5.72
CA LYS A 301 26.54 -15.36 -6.64
C LYS A 301 26.76 -15.89 -8.06
N ALA A 302 27.48 -17.00 -8.21
CA ALA A 302 27.69 -17.63 -9.51
C ALA A 302 26.37 -18.12 -10.16
N ARG A 303 25.47 -18.73 -9.37
CA ARG A 303 24.13 -19.14 -9.84
C ARG A 303 23.32 -17.94 -10.32
N PHE A 304 23.30 -16.84 -9.57
CA PHE A 304 22.63 -15.61 -9.99
C PHE A 304 23.10 -15.16 -11.38
N GLU A 305 24.41 -15.07 -11.61
CA GLU A 305 24.97 -14.64 -12.90
C GLU A 305 24.67 -15.64 -14.03
N LEU A 306 24.66 -16.94 -13.74
CA LEU A 306 24.29 -17.97 -14.72
C LEU A 306 22.82 -17.86 -15.13
N TYR A 307 21.92 -17.65 -14.17
CA TYR A 307 20.50 -17.46 -14.45
C TYR A 307 20.23 -16.16 -15.22
N ASP A 308 20.86 -15.03 -14.83
CA ASP A 308 20.75 -13.77 -15.58
C ASP A 308 21.21 -13.94 -17.04
N LYS A 309 22.34 -14.62 -17.26
CA LYS A 309 22.85 -14.92 -18.59
C LYS A 309 21.88 -15.77 -19.41
N GLU A 310 21.37 -16.87 -18.84
CA GLU A 310 20.44 -17.76 -19.54
C GLU A 310 19.12 -17.03 -19.86
N ALA A 311 18.62 -16.21 -18.95
CA ALA A 311 17.43 -15.37 -19.17
C ALA A 311 17.60 -14.48 -20.41
N ARG A 312 18.77 -13.82 -20.56
CA ARG A 312 19.08 -12.98 -21.72
C ARG A 312 19.12 -13.77 -23.03
N VAL A 313 19.71 -14.96 -23.02
CA VAL A 313 19.72 -15.84 -24.21
C VAL A 313 18.28 -16.26 -24.58
N MET A 314 17.41 -16.53 -23.61
CA MET A 314 15.99 -16.83 -23.88
C MET A 314 15.24 -15.62 -24.45
N LEU A 315 15.53 -14.41 -23.97
CA LEU A 315 14.97 -13.17 -24.54
C LEU A 315 15.39 -12.97 -26.00
N GLU A 316 16.66 -13.20 -26.34
CA GLU A 316 17.16 -13.14 -27.73
C GLU A 316 16.46 -14.15 -28.64
N LYS A 317 16.15 -15.33 -28.11
CA LYS A 317 15.38 -16.38 -28.80
C LYS A 317 13.86 -16.12 -28.83
N ARG A 318 13.39 -15.00 -28.28
CA ARG A 318 11.97 -14.62 -28.17
C ARG A 318 11.14 -15.63 -27.35
N LEU A 319 11.72 -16.19 -26.30
CA LEU A 319 11.09 -17.16 -25.39
C LEU A 319 10.85 -16.54 -24.01
N PRO A 320 9.75 -15.79 -23.79
CA PRO A 320 9.53 -15.04 -22.55
C PRO A 320 9.28 -15.94 -21.33
N ILE A 321 8.63 -17.10 -21.49
CA ILE A 321 8.34 -18.00 -20.36
C ILE A 321 9.64 -18.57 -19.77
N PRO A 322 10.53 -19.21 -20.56
CA PRO A 322 11.84 -19.65 -20.05
C PRO A 322 12.69 -18.50 -19.50
N ALA A 323 12.66 -17.32 -20.13
CA ALA A 323 13.38 -16.15 -19.61
C ALA A 323 12.88 -15.74 -18.22
N TYR A 324 11.56 -15.77 -18.02
CA TYR A 324 10.94 -15.43 -16.74
C TYR A 324 11.25 -16.46 -15.66
N ASP A 325 11.24 -17.76 -15.97
CA ASP A 325 11.65 -18.79 -15.00
C ASP A 325 13.09 -18.59 -14.51
N GLN A 326 14.01 -18.17 -15.39
CA GLN A 326 15.38 -17.85 -14.99
C GLN A 326 15.44 -16.58 -14.11
N LEU A 327 14.57 -15.60 -14.36
CA LEU A 327 14.43 -14.45 -13.46
C LEU A 327 13.95 -14.87 -12.05
N LEU A 328 12.99 -15.80 -11.95
CA LEU A 328 12.54 -16.32 -10.66
C LEU A 328 13.68 -16.99 -9.88
N LYS A 329 14.47 -17.84 -10.56
CA LYS A 329 15.66 -18.47 -9.97
C LYS A 329 16.72 -17.46 -9.54
N SER A 330 16.93 -16.42 -10.34
CA SER A 330 17.81 -15.30 -9.98
C SER A 330 17.31 -14.59 -8.71
N SER A 331 16.01 -14.35 -8.62
CA SER A 331 15.39 -13.73 -7.44
C SER A 331 15.55 -14.59 -6.19
N HIS A 332 15.36 -15.91 -6.30
CA HIS A 332 15.52 -16.80 -5.16
C HIS A 332 16.99 -16.91 -4.73
N ALA A 333 17.93 -17.01 -5.67
CA ALA A 333 19.36 -16.98 -5.37
C ALA A 333 19.77 -15.68 -4.66
N PHE A 334 19.23 -14.53 -5.09
CA PHE A 334 19.41 -13.26 -4.41
C PHE A 334 18.85 -13.30 -2.97
N ASN A 335 17.65 -13.83 -2.76
CA ASN A 335 17.04 -13.87 -1.43
C ASN A 335 17.86 -14.72 -0.45
N ILE A 336 18.47 -15.82 -0.91
CA ILE A 336 19.40 -16.62 -0.08
C ILE A 336 20.64 -15.79 0.28
N LEU A 337 21.24 -15.08 -0.69
CA LEU A 337 22.39 -14.21 -0.42
C LEU A 337 22.05 -13.10 0.59
N ASP A 338 20.84 -12.54 0.52
CA ASP A 338 20.37 -11.50 1.42
C ASP A 338 20.16 -12.06 2.84
N ALA A 339 19.55 -13.25 2.98
CA ALA A 339 19.39 -13.95 4.25
C ALA A 339 20.74 -14.33 4.89
N ARG A 340 21.74 -14.71 4.09
CA ARG A 340 23.13 -14.92 4.56
C ARG A 340 23.83 -13.65 5.03
N GLY A 341 23.22 -12.47 4.85
CA GLY A 341 23.83 -11.18 5.17
C GLY A 341 25.03 -10.85 4.28
N ALA A 342 25.12 -11.47 3.10
CA ALA A 342 26.28 -11.40 2.22
C ALA A 342 26.20 -10.28 1.17
N VAL A 343 25.08 -9.54 1.14
CA VAL A 343 24.80 -8.48 0.15
C VAL A 343 24.85 -7.11 0.82
N GLY A 344 25.80 -6.27 0.39
CA GLY A 344 25.86 -4.87 0.83
C GLY A 344 24.80 -4.00 0.14
N VAL A 345 24.53 -2.80 0.68
CA VAL A 345 23.50 -1.86 0.16
C VAL A 345 23.70 -1.55 -1.34
N THR A 346 24.93 -1.26 -1.76
CA THR A 346 25.26 -0.95 -3.16
C THR A 346 25.11 -2.17 -4.08
N GLU A 347 25.48 -3.35 -3.57
CA GLU A 347 25.36 -4.61 -4.30
C GLU A 347 23.89 -5.00 -4.49
N ARG A 348 23.06 -4.82 -3.45
CA ARG A 348 21.61 -5.02 -3.50
C ARG A 348 20.95 -4.20 -4.59
N ALA A 349 21.30 -2.91 -4.71
CA ALA A 349 20.80 -2.04 -5.78
C ALA A 349 21.16 -2.56 -7.18
N THR A 350 22.35 -3.17 -7.32
CA THR A 350 22.81 -3.76 -8.59
C THR A 350 22.01 -5.01 -8.94
N PHE A 351 21.80 -5.92 -7.98
CA PHE A 351 20.94 -7.10 -8.16
C PHE A 351 19.52 -6.69 -8.57
N PHE A 352 18.93 -5.72 -7.87
CA PHE A 352 17.59 -5.21 -8.18
C PHE A 352 17.51 -4.58 -9.57
N ALA A 353 18.52 -3.81 -9.98
CA ALA A 353 18.55 -3.24 -11.32
C ALA A 353 18.60 -4.31 -12.42
N LYS A 354 19.41 -5.37 -12.23
CA LYS A 354 19.48 -6.51 -13.17
C LYS A 354 18.13 -7.22 -13.27
N MET A 355 17.56 -7.62 -12.14
CA MET A 355 16.28 -8.34 -12.11
C MET A 355 15.13 -7.48 -12.65
N ARG A 356 15.06 -6.19 -12.30
CA ARG A 356 14.05 -5.26 -12.83
C ARG A 356 14.16 -5.08 -14.34
N SER A 357 15.39 -5.04 -14.86
CA SER A 357 15.64 -4.99 -16.31
C SER A 357 15.15 -6.26 -17.00
N LEU A 358 15.42 -7.44 -16.44
CA LEU A 358 14.91 -8.71 -16.96
C LEU A 358 13.38 -8.78 -16.88
N ALA A 359 12.77 -8.39 -15.75
CA ALA A 359 11.32 -8.38 -15.57
C ALA A 359 10.64 -7.54 -16.65
N ARG A 360 11.12 -6.31 -16.87
CA ARG A 360 10.61 -5.41 -17.92
C ARG A 360 10.75 -6.00 -19.31
N GLN A 361 11.88 -6.64 -19.63
CA GLN A 361 12.09 -7.26 -20.95
C GLN A 361 11.19 -8.49 -21.16
N CYS A 362 11.05 -9.35 -20.13
CA CYS A 362 10.14 -10.48 -20.15
C CYS A 362 8.70 -10.00 -20.35
N SER A 363 8.28 -8.94 -19.66
CA SER A 363 6.96 -8.34 -19.78
C SER A 363 6.68 -7.77 -21.17
N GLY A 364 7.62 -7.00 -21.72
CA GLY A 364 7.49 -6.45 -23.08
C GLY A 364 7.39 -7.56 -24.13
N LEU A 365 8.29 -8.53 -24.07
CA LEU A 365 8.29 -9.68 -24.98
C LEU A 365 7.03 -10.53 -24.82
N TRP A 366 6.58 -10.78 -23.59
CA TRP A 366 5.34 -11.52 -23.34
C TRP A 366 4.16 -10.85 -24.03
N LEU A 367 3.99 -9.53 -23.86
CA LEU A 367 2.92 -8.79 -24.53
C LEU A 367 3.01 -8.87 -26.05
N GLU A 368 4.20 -8.71 -26.61
CA GLU A 368 4.45 -8.86 -28.05
C GLU A 368 4.03 -10.26 -28.54
N ARG A 369 4.44 -11.32 -27.82
CA ARG A 369 4.04 -12.71 -28.14
C ARG A 369 2.53 -12.92 -28.05
N ARG A 370 1.84 -12.26 -27.11
CA ARG A 370 0.37 -12.35 -27.00
C ARG A 370 -0.34 -11.57 -28.09
N GLU A 371 0.19 -10.42 -28.48
CA GLU A 371 -0.33 -9.61 -29.58
C GLU A 371 -0.21 -10.33 -30.93
N GLU A 372 0.92 -10.99 -31.20
CA GLU A 372 1.09 -11.83 -32.40
C GLU A 372 0.08 -12.98 -32.49
N LEU A 373 -0.35 -13.51 -31.34
CA LEU A 373 -1.41 -14.52 -31.25
C LEU A 373 -2.82 -13.92 -31.31
N GLY A 374 -2.93 -12.60 -31.46
CA GLY A 374 -4.19 -11.88 -31.52
C GLY A 374 -4.96 -11.85 -30.20
N PHE A 375 -4.27 -11.98 -29.05
CA PHE A 375 -4.88 -12.05 -27.72
C PHE A 375 -6.02 -13.10 -27.65
N PRO A 376 -5.69 -14.40 -27.65
CA PRO A 376 -6.68 -15.47 -27.86
C PRO A 376 -7.76 -15.58 -26.77
N LEU A 377 -7.59 -14.97 -25.59
CA LEU A 377 -8.61 -14.88 -24.56
C LEU A 377 -9.54 -13.66 -24.73
N GLY A 378 -9.35 -12.88 -25.79
CA GLY A 378 -10.11 -11.67 -26.09
C GLY A 378 -9.52 -10.41 -25.45
N SER A 379 -10.31 -9.33 -25.46
CA SER A 379 -9.94 -8.05 -24.85
C SER A 379 -10.98 -7.66 -23.82
N THR A 380 -10.51 -7.27 -22.65
CA THR A 380 -11.31 -6.58 -21.65
C THR A 380 -11.56 -5.16 -22.13
N PRO A 381 -12.79 -4.63 -22.06
CA PRO A 381 -13.04 -3.22 -22.33
C PRO A 381 -12.26 -2.36 -21.34
N GLU A 382 -11.71 -1.25 -21.82
CA GLU A 382 -11.13 -0.26 -20.91
C GLU A 382 -12.25 0.29 -20.01
N PRO A 383 -12.03 0.38 -18.68
CA PRO A 383 -13.01 0.98 -17.80
C PRO A 383 -13.30 2.40 -18.30
N GLU A 384 -14.58 2.76 -18.38
CA GLU A 384 -14.97 4.12 -18.74
C GLU A 384 -14.27 5.09 -17.80
N ALA A 385 -13.65 6.13 -18.35
CA ALA A 385 -13.04 7.18 -17.56
C ALA A 385 -14.09 7.67 -16.56
N PRO A 386 -13.77 7.78 -15.25
CA PRO A 386 -14.73 8.18 -14.25
C PRO A 386 -15.39 9.46 -14.72
N VAL A 387 -16.71 9.43 -14.89
CA VAL A 387 -17.49 10.59 -15.30
C VAL A 387 -17.15 11.67 -14.30
N ALA A 388 -16.49 12.75 -14.76
CA ALA A 388 -16.24 13.89 -13.92
C ALA A 388 -17.60 14.32 -13.37
N VAL A 389 -17.81 14.16 -12.07
CA VAL A 389 -19.06 14.54 -11.42
C VAL A 389 -19.18 16.05 -11.60
N SER A 390 -19.94 16.45 -12.62
CA SER A 390 -20.22 17.85 -12.91
C SER A 390 -21.39 18.29 -12.03
N ASP A 391 -21.24 18.11 -10.72
CA ASP A 391 -22.12 18.75 -9.76
C ASP A 391 -21.70 20.22 -9.64
N VAL A 392 -21.90 20.97 -10.73
CA VAL A 392 -21.80 22.41 -10.74
C VAL A 392 -23.12 22.93 -10.20
N GLY A 393 -23.35 22.72 -8.91
CA GLY A 393 -24.42 23.43 -8.23
C GLY A 393 -24.24 24.94 -8.38
N VAL A 394 -25.36 25.66 -8.39
CA VAL A 394 -25.34 27.13 -8.48
C VAL A 394 -24.76 27.68 -7.18
N ALA A 395 -23.70 28.48 -7.27
CA ALA A 395 -23.21 29.21 -6.11
C ALA A 395 -24.33 30.18 -5.64
N PRO A 396 -24.90 30.00 -4.44
CA PRO A 396 -25.92 30.82 -3.86
C PRO A 396 -25.38 32.20 -3.55
N GLU A 397 -26.33 33.10 -3.51
CA GLU A 397 -26.11 34.51 -3.27
C GLU A 397 -26.09 34.80 -1.77
N GLY A 398 -25.32 35.82 -1.39
CA GLY A 398 -25.18 36.30 -0.01
C GLY A 398 -24.21 35.48 0.83
N GLU A 399 -24.22 35.76 2.14
CA GLU A 399 -23.43 35.04 3.14
C GLU A 399 -24.18 33.81 3.64
N ARG A 400 -23.48 32.68 3.80
CA ARG A 400 -24.08 31.43 4.29
C ARG A 400 -23.11 30.65 5.16
N THR A 401 -23.66 29.78 6.01
CA THR A 401 -22.87 28.77 6.70
C THR A 401 -22.39 27.73 5.68
N PHE A 402 -21.08 27.52 5.65
CA PHE A 402 -20.44 26.47 4.85
C PHE A 402 -20.02 25.34 5.76
N VAL A 403 -20.33 24.10 5.37
CA VAL A 403 -19.90 22.89 6.08
C VAL A 403 -19.14 22.00 5.11
N LEU A 404 -17.93 21.62 5.49
CA LEU A 404 -17.18 20.55 4.84
C LEU A 404 -17.09 19.39 5.82
N GLU A 405 -17.52 18.23 5.36
CA GLU A 405 -17.38 16.98 6.08
C GLU A 405 -16.41 16.06 5.35
N VAL A 406 -15.51 15.46 6.13
CA VAL A 406 -14.57 14.45 5.71
C VAL A 406 -14.92 13.16 6.47
N GLY A 407 -15.44 12.17 5.75
CA GLY A 407 -15.66 10.83 6.28
C GLY A 407 -14.35 10.05 6.39
N THR A 408 -14.16 9.38 7.52
CA THR A 408 -13.03 8.48 7.79
C THR A 408 -13.55 7.16 8.33
N GLU A 409 -12.80 6.06 8.18
CA GLU A 409 -13.21 4.79 8.77
C GLU A 409 -13.06 4.81 10.29
N GLU A 410 -11.83 4.77 10.81
CA GLU A 410 -11.54 4.87 12.24
C GLU A 410 -10.18 5.55 12.45
N LEU A 411 -10.18 6.84 12.79
CA LEU A 411 -8.98 7.58 13.16
C LEU A 411 -8.58 7.25 14.60
N PRO A 412 -7.29 6.95 14.87
CA PRO A 412 -6.79 6.84 16.25
C PRO A 412 -7.13 8.10 17.04
N ALA A 413 -7.47 7.96 18.32
CA ALA A 413 -7.93 9.08 19.16
C ALA A 413 -6.96 10.28 19.18
N GLN A 414 -5.65 10.03 19.11
CA GLN A 414 -4.63 11.08 19.04
C GLN A 414 -4.64 11.81 17.68
N GLU A 415 -4.92 11.09 16.59
CA GLU A 415 -5.01 11.63 15.23
C GLU A 415 -6.28 12.44 15.01
N VAL A 416 -7.40 12.10 15.68
CA VAL A 416 -8.65 12.88 15.63
C VAL A 416 -8.38 14.34 16.03
N SER A 417 -7.66 14.54 17.13
CA SER A 417 -7.33 15.88 17.65
C SER A 417 -6.31 16.61 16.77
N SER A 418 -5.40 15.87 16.14
CA SER A 418 -4.42 16.41 15.18
C SER A 418 -5.12 16.88 13.90
N ALA A 419 -5.94 16.02 13.30
CA ALA A 419 -6.70 16.28 12.09
C ALA A 419 -7.65 17.48 12.25
N ALA A 420 -8.35 17.56 13.39
CA ALA A 420 -9.21 18.69 13.70
C ALA A 420 -8.46 20.03 13.68
N ARG A 421 -7.31 20.10 14.37
CA ARG A 421 -6.48 21.32 14.42
C ARG A 421 -5.92 21.69 13.05
N GLN A 422 -5.43 20.69 12.30
CA GLN A 422 -4.90 20.91 10.95
C GLN A 422 -5.98 21.43 10.00
N LEU A 423 -7.18 20.84 10.03
CA LEU A 423 -8.29 21.27 9.18
C LEU A 423 -8.71 22.71 9.49
N GLN A 424 -8.77 23.09 10.77
CA GLN A 424 -9.09 24.46 11.18
C GLN A 424 -8.07 25.46 10.64
N ALA A 425 -6.77 25.16 10.81
CA ALA A 425 -5.68 26.02 10.34
C ALA A 425 -5.70 26.17 8.82
N LEU A 426 -5.79 25.04 8.09
CA LEU A 426 -5.82 25.03 6.63
C LEU A 426 -7.02 25.78 6.07
N MET A 427 -8.21 25.62 6.66
CA MET A 427 -9.40 26.34 6.23
C MET A 427 -9.26 27.85 6.47
N SER A 428 -8.77 28.25 7.64
CA SER A 428 -8.58 29.67 7.98
C SER A 428 -7.54 30.35 7.07
N ASP A 429 -6.41 29.67 6.83
CA ASP A 429 -5.36 30.16 5.92
C ASP A 429 -5.87 30.28 4.49
N LEU A 430 -6.66 29.30 4.05
CA LEU A 430 -7.26 29.29 2.72
C LEU A 430 -8.23 30.47 2.55
N LEU A 431 -9.16 30.67 3.48
CA LEU A 431 -10.13 31.77 3.42
C LEU A 431 -9.43 33.14 3.41
N THR A 432 -8.42 33.31 4.26
CA THR A 432 -7.59 34.52 4.34
C THR A 432 -6.87 34.77 3.02
N LYS A 433 -6.21 33.75 2.47
CA LYS A 433 -5.48 33.83 1.20
C LYS A 433 -6.39 34.19 0.04
N GLN A 434 -7.62 33.70 0.08
CA GLN A 434 -8.64 33.98 -0.92
C GLN A 434 -9.38 35.28 -0.64
N ASN A 435 -9.06 35.99 0.45
CA ASN A 435 -9.70 37.25 0.81
C ASN A 435 -11.22 37.16 0.80
N LEU A 436 -11.76 36.02 1.25
CA LEU A 436 -13.19 35.83 1.45
C LEU A 436 -13.50 36.24 2.88
N ALA A 437 -14.46 37.14 3.07
CA ALA A 437 -14.94 37.45 4.41
C ALA A 437 -15.76 36.25 4.93
N HIS A 438 -15.60 35.96 6.20
CA HIS A 438 -16.27 34.88 6.91
C HIS A 438 -16.39 35.22 8.39
N GLY A 439 -17.35 34.60 9.06
CA GLY A 439 -17.45 34.53 10.51
C GLY A 439 -16.58 33.41 11.10
N ASP A 440 -17.00 32.86 12.22
CA ASP A 440 -16.21 31.87 12.95
C ASP A 440 -15.98 30.57 12.16
N VAL A 441 -14.77 30.02 12.31
CA VAL A 441 -14.37 28.71 11.78
C VAL A 441 -14.28 27.72 12.95
N THR A 442 -15.24 26.80 13.03
CA THR A 442 -15.29 25.76 14.06
C THR A 442 -15.05 24.38 13.45
N VAL A 443 -14.48 23.48 14.23
CA VAL A 443 -14.20 22.10 13.81
C VAL A 443 -14.76 21.14 14.84
N GLY A 444 -15.44 20.10 14.35
CA GLY A 444 -15.90 18.97 15.14
C GLY A 444 -15.28 17.70 14.60
N ALA A 445 -14.80 16.81 15.47
CA ALA A 445 -14.16 15.58 15.06
C ALA A 445 -14.54 14.39 15.93
N THR A 446 -14.76 13.26 15.29
CA THR A 446 -14.87 11.91 15.85
C THR A 446 -13.93 11.00 15.07
N PRO A 447 -13.66 9.76 15.53
CA PRO A 447 -12.84 8.81 14.77
C PRO A 447 -13.31 8.58 13.32
N ARG A 448 -14.61 8.71 13.05
CA ARG A 448 -15.20 8.45 11.73
C ARG A 448 -15.49 9.70 10.90
N ARG A 449 -15.25 10.88 11.46
CA ARG A 449 -15.71 12.13 10.84
C ARG A 449 -14.92 13.33 11.34
N VAL A 450 -14.41 14.13 10.41
CA VAL A 450 -13.88 15.47 10.73
C VAL A 450 -14.68 16.49 9.92
N THR A 451 -15.19 17.51 10.61
CA THR A 451 -16.05 18.54 10.02
C THR A 451 -15.44 19.92 10.27
N VAL A 452 -15.54 20.81 9.29
CA VAL A 452 -15.30 22.24 9.49
C VAL A 452 -16.54 23.02 9.09
N THR A 453 -16.97 23.91 9.98
CA THR A 453 -18.09 24.82 9.78
C THR A 453 -17.56 26.24 9.75
N VAL A 454 -17.89 26.98 8.69
CA VAL A 454 -17.53 28.39 8.51
C VAL A 454 -18.81 29.19 8.48
N GLN A 455 -19.01 30.05 9.48
CA GLN A 455 -20.19 30.92 9.53
C GLN A 455 -20.06 32.09 8.57
N ALA A 456 -21.20 32.64 8.10
CA ALA A 456 -21.28 33.87 7.30
C ALA A 456 -20.23 33.94 6.16
N LEU A 457 -19.95 32.82 5.50
CA LEU A 457 -18.99 32.78 4.41
C LEU A 457 -19.57 33.51 3.19
N GLN A 458 -18.86 34.52 2.70
CA GLN A 458 -19.28 35.25 1.51
C GLN A 458 -19.15 34.37 0.26
N SER A 459 -20.17 34.43 -0.59
CA SER A 459 -20.21 33.75 -1.90
C SER A 459 -19.21 34.31 -2.91
N ARG A 460 -18.70 35.53 -2.69
CA ARG A 460 -17.70 36.18 -3.55
C ARG A 460 -16.70 37.00 -2.76
N GLN A 461 -15.53 37.21 -3.37
CA GLN A 461 -14.53 38.15 -2.87
C GLN A 461 -15.07 39.58 -2.96
N PRO A 462 -14.72 40.47 -2.02
CA PRO A 462 -15.03 41.88 -2.15
C PRO A 462 -14.26 42.48 -3.33
N ASP A 463 -14.86 43.47 -3.98
CA ASP A 463 -14.22 44.21 -5.05
C ASP A 463 -12.96 44.91 -4.51
N ARG A 464 -11.87 44.84 -5.29
CA ARG A 464 -10.61 45.50 -4.96
C ARG A 464 -10.44 46.74 -5.82
N SER A 465 -10.28 47.89 -5.18
CA SER A 465 -9.84 49.11 -5.84
C SER A 465 -8.34 49.31 -5.60
N ASN A 466 -7.56 49.36 -6.69
CA ASN A 466 -6.12 49.62 -6.63
C ASN A 466 -5.81 50.91 -7.37
N ARG A 467 -5.15 51.87 -6.71
CA ARG A 467 -4.67 53.10 -7.34
C ARG A 467 -3.29 52.84 -7.95
N MET A 468 -3.21 52.77 -9.27
CA MET A 468 -1.96 52.56 -10.00
C MET A 468 -1.66 53.73 -10.91
N ARG A 469 -0.38 54.12 -11.00
CA ARG A 469 0.06 55.21 -11.87
C ARG A 469 0.07 54.72 -13.32
N GLY A 470 -0.87 55.22 -14.11
CA GLY A 470 -0.98 54.98 -15.54
C GLY A 470 -0.18 55.98 -16.39
N PRO A 471 -0.27 55.85 -17.73
CA PRO A 471 0.27 56.85 -18.64
C PRO A 471 -0.37 58.24 -18.38
N PRO A 472 0.33 59.35 -18.71
CA PRO A 472 -0.21 60.70 -18.57
C PRO A 472 -1.59 60.83 -19.23
N ALA A 473 -2.51 61.60 -18.62
CA ALA A 473 -3.89 61.73 -19.09
C ALA A 473 -4.00 62.11 -20.59
N LYS A 474 -3.10 62.99 -21.07
CA LYS A 474 -3.00 63.42 -22.48
C LYS A 474 -2.65 62.31 -23.47
N ILE A 475 -2.08 61.21 -22.97
CA ILE A 475 -1.68 60.02 -23.75
C ILE A 475 -2.70 58.90 -23.52
N ALA A 476 -3.34 58.87 -22.36
CA ALA A 476 -4.31 57.85 -21.98
C ALA A 476 -5.68 58.02 -22.68
N PHE A 477 -6.06 59.25 -23.04
CA PHE A 477 -7.34 59.54 -23.70
C PHE A 477 -7.14 60.39 -24.95
N ASP A 478 -7.98 60.18 -25.97
CA ASP A 478 -8.05 61.04 -27.15
C ASP A 478 -8.83 62.34 -26.88
N ALA A 479 -8.94 63.20 -27.90
CA ALA A 479 -9.61 64.50 -27.78
C ALA A 479 -11.12 64.37 -27.50
N GLU A 480 -11.70 63.21 -27.80
CA GLU A 480 -13.09 62.84 -27.60
C GLU A 480 -13.33 62.14 -26.24
N GLY A 481 -12.27 61.97 -25.43
CA GLY A 481 -12.34 61.37 -24.10
C GLY A 481 -12.41 59.83 -24.09
N LYS A 482 -12.12 59.17 -25.21
CA LYS A 482 -12.07 57.70 -25.29
C LYS A 482 -10.67 57.16 -24.94
N PRO A 483 -10.58 55.95 -24.37
CA PRO A 483 -9.30 55.34 -24.02
C PRO A 483 -8.43 55.12 -25.26
N SER A 484 -7.17 55.54 -25.20
CA SER A 484 -6.19 55.25 -26.25
C SER A 484 -5.64 53.83 -26.14
N LYS A 485 -4.91 53.36 -27.17
CA LYS A 485 -4.16 52.09 -27.12
C LYS A 485 -3.21 51.99 -25.92
N ALA A 486 -2.67 53.12 -25.43
CA ALA A 486 -1.81 53.15 -24.26
C ALA A 486 -2.60 52.90 -22.96
N ALA A 487 -3.82 53.44 -22.85
CA ALA A 487 -4.72 53.14 -21.74
C ALA A 487 -5.22 51.70 -21.78
N GLU A 488 -5.63 51.19 -22.94
CA GLU A 488 -6.05 49.78 -23.10
C GLU A 488 -4.92 48.80 -22.79
N GLY A 489 -3.69 49.11 -23.22
CA GLY A 489 -2.51 48.33 -22.91
C GLY A 489 -2.19 48.34 -21.41
N PHE A 490 -2.37 49.49 -20.76
CA PHE A 490 -2.27 49.59 -19.30
C PHE A 490 -3.34 48.76 -18.58
N CYS A 491 -4.62 48.86 -18.97
CA CYS A 491 -5.72 48.08 -18.40
C CYS A 491 -5.46 46.57 -18.48
N ARG A 492 -5.01 46.10 -19.65
CA ARG A 492 -4.62 44.70 -19.86
C ARG A 492 -3.47 44.28 -18.95
N LYS A 493 -2.44 45.12 -18.81
CA LYS A 493 -1.29 44.86 -17.93
C LYS A 493 -1.72 44.75 -16.46
N VAL A 494 -2.69 45.54 -16.03
CA VAL A 494 -3.14 45.58 -14.63
C VAL A 494 -4.40 44.77 -14.33
N ASN A 495 -4.93 44.06 -15.33
CA ASN A 495 -6.15 43.25 -15.25
C ASN A 495 -7.37 44.03 -14.69
N ALA A 496 -7.52 45.29 -15.10
CA ALA A 496 -8.65 46.14 -14.73
C ALA A 496 -9.72 46.15 -15.83
N LYS A 497 -11.00 46.10 -15.44
CA LYS A 497 -12.15 46.11 -16.37
C LYS A 497 -12.65 47.52 -16.69
N ASP A 498 -12.53 48.45 -15.73
CA ASP A 498 -12.94 49.85 -15.86
C ASP A 498 -11.82 50.79 -15.39
N VAL A 499 -11.64 51.92 -16.07
CA VAL A 499 -10.65 52.95 -15.68
C VAL A 499 -11.32 54.32 -15.59
N THR A 500 -11.19 54.95 -14.43
CA THR A 500 -11.64 56.33 -14.20
C THR A 500 -10.41 57.22 -13.96
N VAL A 501 -10.36 58.37 -14.63
CA VAL A 501 -9.28 59.35 -14.42
C VAL A 501 -9.57 60.14 -13.16
N CYS A 502 -8.74 59.97 -12.13
CA CYS A 502 -8.70 60.90 -11.01
C CYS A 502 -7.55 61.89 -11.24
N PRO A 503 -7.76 63.20 -11.04
CA PRO A 503 -6.65 64.15 -10.99
C PRO A 503 -5.62 63.66 -9.97
N THR A 504 -4.36 63.58 -10.38
CA THR A 504 -3.26 63.52 -9.41
C THR A 504 -3.12 64.93 -8.84
N GLY A 505 -3.99 65.28 -7.89
CA GLY A 505 -3.68 66.31 -6.92
C GLY A 505 -2.42 65.91 -6.17
N ILE A 506 -1.61 66.91 -5.81
CA ILE A 506 -0.59 66.79 -4.77
C ILE A 506 -1.22 66.16 -3.53
#